data_AF-A0A7C9RSB9-F1
#
_entry.id   AF-A0A7C9RSB9-F1
#
_cell.length_a   1.000
_cell.length_b   1.000
_cell.length_c   1.000
_cell.angle_alpha   90.00
_cell.angle_beta   90.00
_cell.angle_gamma   90.00
#
_symmetry.space_group_name_H-M   'P 1'
#
loop_
_entity.id
_entity.type
_entity.pdbx_description
1 polymer ?
#
loop_
_entity_poly.entity_id
_entity_poly.type
_entity_poly.pdbx_seq_one_letter_code
_entity_poly.pdbx_strand_id
1 'polypeptide(L)'
;MEWGGQREGDPTEAELAFATSLNAQTPGLDYWLHSDDDGTPWLLVSLDLIEGNTVQNTLRLDFDSRGIRGGWSPSCLNWDDGMRAEDALIDLAGPEGLLLPANQLSIEDLARRAADWFTQPKKGRWADPHRT
;
A
#
# COMPACT_ATOMS: atom_id res chain seq x y z
N MET A 1 -4.42 -15.91 -2.21
CA MET A 1 -4.65 -14.47 -2.04
C MET A 1 -6.14 -14.27 -2.05
N GLU A 2 -6.69 -13.68 -1.00
CA GLU A 2 -8.08 -13.26 -0.93
C GLU A 2 -8.11 -11.76 -1.25
N TRP A 3 -9.06 -11.32 -2.07
CA TRP A 3 -9.19 -9.94 -2.49
C TRP A 3 -10.30 -9.27 -1.69
N GLY A 4 -10.01 -8.11 -1.11
CA GLY A 4 -11.02 -7.18 -0.61
C GLY A 4 -11.34 -6.09 -1.63
N GLY A 5 -12.09 -5.09 -1.20
CA GLY A 5 -12.29 -3.84 -1.94
C GLY A 5 -13.72 -3.58 -2.40
N GLN A 6 -13.92 -2.41 -3.00
CA GLN A 6 -15.22 -1.94 -3.46
C GLN A 6 -15.50 -2.31 -4.91
N ARG A 7 -14.47 -2.67 -5.69
CA ARG A 7 -14.63 -3.06 -7.08
C ARG A 7 -15.01 -4.53 -7.19
N GLU A 8 -16.22 -4.80 -7.69
CA GLU A 8 -16.65 -6.14 -8.08
C GLU A 8 -15.87 -6.64 -9.32
N GLY A 9 -15.61 -7.94 -9.36
CA GLY A 9 -14.96 -8.61 -10.49
C GLY A 9 -13.50 -8.98 -10.23
N ASP A 10 -12.86 -9.50 -11.27
CA ASP A 10 -11.48 -9.98 -11.19
C ASP A 10 -10.47 -8.82 -11.19
N PRO A 11 -9.29 -9.01 -10.58
CA PRO A 11 -8.17 -8.09 -10.77
C PRO A 11 -7.80 -8.02 -12.26
N THR A 12 -7.35 -6.86 -12.72
CA THR A 12 -6.67 -6.72 -14.00
C THR A 12 -5.38 -7.53 -14.01
N GLU A 13 -4.86 -7.83 -15.21
CA GLU A 13 -3.58 -8.54 -15.35
C GLU A 13 -2.45 -7.82 -14.61
N ALA A 14 -2.44 -6.49 -14.63
CA ALA A 14 -1.41 -5.69 -13.97
C ALA A 14 -1.48 -5.79 -12.44
N GLU A 15 -2.68 -5.66 -11.86
CA GLU A 15 -2.88 -5.79 -10.41
C GLU A 15 -2.55 -7.20 -9.92
N LEU A 16 -2.99 -8.22 -10.67
CA LEU A 16 -2.69 -9.63 -10.35
C LEU A 16 -1.19 -9.91 -10.41
N ALA A 17 -0.49 -9.43 -11.45
CA ALA A 17 0.95 -9.60 -11.60
C ALA A 17 1.73 -8.88 -10.48
N PHE A 18 1.32 -7.66 -10.15
CA PHE A 18 1.91 -6.88 -9.06
C PHE A 18 1.73 -7.60 -7.72
N ALA A 19 0.49 -7.94 -7.36
CA ALA A 19 0.17 -8.57 -6.09
C ALA A 19 0.84 -9.95 -5.96
N THR A 20 0.85 -10.75 -7.03
CA THR A 20 1.52 -12.05 -7.04
C THR A 20 3.03 -11.90 -6.78
N SER A 21 3.67 -10.95 -7.46
CA SER A 21 5.10 -10.68 -7.32
C SER A 21 5.46 -10.12 -5.94
N LEU A 22 4.60 -9.26 -5.38
CA LEU A 22 4.78 -8.68 -4.07
C LEU A 22 4.56 -9.72 -2.96
N ASN A 23 3.46 -10.49 -3.03
CA ASN A 23 3.13 -11.51 -2.03
C ASN A 23 4.16 -12.65 -1.98
N ALA A 24 4.84 -12.95 -3.10
CA ALA A 24 5.94 -13.91 -3.11
C ALA A 24 7.15 -13.44 -2.29
N GLN A 25 7.35 -12.12 -2.17
CA GLN A 25 8.47 -11.50 -1.44
C GLN A 25 8.08 -11.13 0.00
N THR A 26 6.86 -10.61 0.18
CA THR A 26 6.32 -10.13 1.45
C THR A 26 4.92 -10.72 1.65
N PRO A 27 4.81 -11.97 2.14
CA PRO A 27 3.51 -12.57 2.44
C PRO A 27 2.85 -11.91 3.65
N GLY A 28 1.52 -12.00 3.72
CA GLY A 28 0.73 -11.46 4.86
C GLY A 28 0.30 -10.01 4.68
N LEU A 29 0.34 -9.49 3.45
CA LEU A 29 -0.27 -8.23 3.08
C LEU A 29 -1.73 -8.44 2.68
N ASP A 30 -2.55 -7.43 2.90
CA ASP A 30 -3.94 -7.39 2.42
C ASP A 30 -4.02 -6.61 1.11
N TYR A 31 -4.90 -7.06 0.22
CA TYR A 31 -5.02 -6.55 -1.15
C TYR A 31 -6.48 -6.18 -1.44
N TRP A 32 -6.73 -4.93 -1.83
CA TRP A 32 -8.08 -4.39 -2.03
C TRP A 32 -8.22 -3.75 -3.41
N LEU A 33 -9.18 -4.25 -4.20
CA LEU A 33 -9.45 -3.75 -5.55
C LEU A 33 -10.38 -2.54 -5.51
N HIS A 34 -9.97 -1.48 -6.18
CA HIS A 34 -10.71 -0.23 -6.27
C HIS A 34 -10.78 0.28 -7.71
N SER A 35 -11.62 1.30 -7.89
CA SER A 35 -11.68 2.14 -9.09
C SER A 35 -11.86 3.59 -8.65
N ASP A 36 -11.27 4.51 -9.40
CA ASP A 36 -11.65 5.92 -9.33
C ASP A 36 -13.06 6.14 -9.90
N ASP A 37 -13.64 7.32 -9.70
CA ASP A 37 -14.97 7.70 -10.21
C ASP A 37 -15.09 7.57 -11.75
N ASP A 38 -13.96 7.66 -12.47
CA ASP A 38 -13.90 7.48 -13.93
C ASP A 38 -13.74 6.02 -14.37
N GLY A 39 -13.71 5.10 -13.41
CA GLY A 39 -13.53 3.66 -13.62
C GLY A 39 -12.08 3.20 -13.67
N THR A 40 -11.09 4.09 -13.56
CA THR A 40 -9.67 3.72 -13.59
C THR A 40 -9.35 2.77 -12.42
N PRO A 41 -8.90 1.52 -12.68
CA PRO A 41 -8.65 0.56 -11.63
C PRO A 41 -7.37 0.90 -10.87
N TRP A 42 -7.36 0.58 -9.59
CA TRP A 42 -6.19 0.62 -8.75
C TRP A 42 -6.27 -0.37 -7.60
N LEU A 43 -5.10 -0.72 -7.08
CA LEU A 43 -4.94 -1.69 -6.02
C LEU A 43 -4.41 -1.00 -4.77
N LEU A 44 -5.11 -1.17 -3.65
CA LEU A 44 -4.60 -0.84 -2.33
C LEU A 44 -3.95 -2.08 -1.73
N VAL A 45 -2.74 -1.91 -1.21
CA VAL A 45 -2.01 -2.92 -0.44
C VAL A 45 -1.75 -2.38 0.96
N SER A 46 -2.08 -3.15 1.98
CA SER A 46 -1.90 -2.73 3.38
C SER A 46 -1.15 -3.77 4.22
N LEU A 47 -0.47 -3.27 5.24
CA LEU A 47 0.11 -4.06 6.32
C LEU A 47 -0.28 -3.44 7.66
N ASP A 48 -1.07 -4.17 8.43
CA ASP A 48 -1.41 -3.80 9.80
C ASP A 48 -0.32 -4.24 10.77
N LEU A 49 0.19 -3.27 11.54
CA LEU A 49 1.09 -3.51 12.66
C LEU A 49 0.27 -3.61 13.94
N ILE A 50 0.11 -4.85 14.41
CA ILE A 50 -0.72 -5.19 15.57
C ILE A 50 0.15 -5.29 16.81
N GLU A 51 -0.23 -4.58 17.87
CA GLU A 51 0.33 -4.77 19.22
C GLU A 51 -0.78 -5.29 20.13
N GLY A 52 -0.60 -6.51 20.67
CA GLY A 52 -1.65 -7.22 21.38
C GLY A 52 -2.80 -7.61 20.44
N ASN A 53 -3.97 -7.01 20.62
CA ASN A 53 -5.17 -7.26 19.80
C ASN A 53 -5.71 -5.97 19.16
N THR A 54 -4.81 -5.02 18.90
CA THR A 54 -5.17 -3.70 18.37
C THR A 54 -4.19 -3.32 17.27
N VAL A 55 -4.73 -2.86 16.13
CA VAL A 55 -3.93 -2.26 15.07
C VAL A 55 -3.41 -0.92 15.56
N GLN A 56 -2.09 -0.79 15.66
CA GLN A 56 -1.43 0.45 16.10
C GLN A 56 -1.18 1.39 14.93
N ASN A 57 -0.70 0.82 13.82
CA ASN A 57 -0.38 1.55 12.62
C ASN A 57 -0.66 0.66 11.41
N THR A 58 -1.03 1.29 10.29
CA THR A 58 -1.19 0.61 9.01
C THR A 58 -0.27 1.27 8.00
N LEU A 59 0.64 0.49 7.41
CA LEU A 59 1.32 0.90 6.19
C LEU A 59 0.37 0.66 5.04
N ARG A 60 0.27 1.64 4.15
CA ARG A 60 -0.58 1.56 2.98
C ARG A 60 0.20 1.95 1.73
N LEU A 61 -0.08 1.26 0.64
CA LEU A 61 0.49 1.50 -0.68
C LEU A 61 -0.58 1.34 -1.75
N ASP A 62 -0.69 2.32 -2.63
CA ASP A 62 -1.51 2.28 -3.82
C ASP A 62 -0.65 1.90 -5.03
N PHE A 63 -1.16 1.01 -5.89
CA PHE A 63 -0.59 0.64 -7.18
C PHE A 63 -1.58 0.93 -8.30
N ASP A 64 -1.11 1.59 -9.35
CA ASP A 64 -1.84 1.80 -10.60
C ASP A 64 -0.89 1.95 -11.79
N SER A 65 -1.45 2.28 -12.96
CA SER A 65 -0.68 2.53 -14.18
C SER A 65 0.35 3.68 -14.07
N ARG A 66 0.23 4.54 -13.07
CA ARG A 66 1.13 5.67 -12.83
C ARG A 66 2.28 5.30 -11.89
N GLY A 67 2.22 4.18 -11.17
CA GLY A 67 3.27 3.71 -10.28
C GLY A 67 2.78 3.28 -8.90
N ILE A 68 3.66 3.40 -7.90
CA ILE A 68 3.36 3.08 -6.50
C ILE A 68 3.49 4.31 -5.60
N ARG A 69 2.58 4.41 -4.63
CA ARG A 69 2.48 5.54 -3.68
C ARG A 69 2.14 4.99 -2.31
N GLY A 70 2.92 5.27 -1.27
CA GLY A 70 2.64 4.70 0.04
C GLY A 70 3.21 5.50 1.20
N GLY A 71 2.80 5.11 2.39
CA GLY A 71 3.15 5.75 3.66
C GLY A 71 2.33 5.18 4.81
N TRP A 72 2.29 5.90 5.93
CA TRP A 72 1.42 5.57 7.04
C TRP A 72 -0.01 6.06 6.79
N SER A 73 -1.00 5.17 6.92
CA SER A 73 -2.41 5.56 6.91
C SER A 73 -2.71 6.46 8.12
N PRO A 74 -3.36 7.63 7.92
CA PRO A 74 -3.77 8.50 9.02
C PRO A 74 -4.90 7.95 9.89
N SER A 75 -5.61 6.93 9.44
CA SER A 75 -6.77 6.36 10.14
C SER A 75 -6.41 5.13 10.98
N CYS A 76 -5.21 4.55 10.81
CA CYS A 76 -4.69 3.35 11.52
C CYS A 76 -5.56 2.08 11.43
N LEU A 77 -6.65 2.15 10.69
CA LEU A 77 -7.62 1.13 10.32
C LEU A 77 -8.07 1.60 8.94
N ASN A 78 -8.28 0.70 7.98
CA ASN A 78 -8.59 0.98 6.56
C ASN A 78 -9.86 1.83 6.31
N TRP A 79 -10.25 2.76 7.17
CA TRP A 79 -11.31 3.74 6.97
C TRP A 79 -11.05 4.67 5.79
N ASP A 80 -9.80 4.72 5.32
CA ASP A 80 -9.38 5.38 4.09
C ASP A 80 -9.39 4.46 2.86
N ASP A 81 -9.86 3.21 2.97
CA ASP A 81 -9.82 2.18 1.90
C ASP A 81 -10.33 2.69 0.54
N GLY A 82 -11.34 3.57 0.53
CA GLY A 82 -11.90 4.12 -0.72
C GLY A 82 -11.24 5.39 -1.27
N MET A 83 -10.17 5.91 -0.67
CA MET A 83 -9.52 7.17 -1.08
C MET A 83 -8.08 6.91 -1.49
N ARG A 84 -7.58 7.45 -2.60
CA ARG A 84 -6.15 7.36 -2.98
C ARG A 84 -5.23 7.89 -1.88
N ALA A 85 -3.97 7.45 -1.86
CA ALA A 85 -2.98 7.84 -0.87
C ALA A 85 -2.81 9.37 -0.75
N GLU A 86 -2.82 10.08 -1.89
CA GLU A 86 -2.81 11.56 -1.91
C GLU A 86 -4.02 12.18 -1.19
N ASP A 87 -5.22 11.65 -1.47
CA ASP A 87 -6.49 12.17 -0.93
C ASP A 87 -6.68 11.74 0.54
N ALA A 88 -6.09 10.61 0.93
CA ALA A 88 -6.05 10.09 2.28
C ALA A 88 -5.05 10.83 3.19
N LEU A 89 -4.37 11.88 2.68
CA LEU A 89 -3.38 12.68 3.41
C LEU A 89 -2.15 11.87 3.87
N ILE A 90 -1.76 10.85 3.10
CA ILE A 90 -0.54 10.08 3.35
C ILE A 90 0.68 10.92 2.96
N ASP A 91 1.68 11.01 3.84
CA ASP A 91 2.95 11.66 3.52
C ASP A 91 3.80 10.76 2.59
N LEU A 92 3.75 11.05 1.29
CA LEU A 92 4.46 10.31 0.25
C LEU A 92 5.94 10.73 0.11
N ALA A 93 6.32 11.89 0.62
CA ALA A 93 7.64 12.48 0.43
C ALA A 93 8.54 12.35 1.66
N GLY A 94 7.96 12.06 2.82
CA GLY A 94 8.68 11.85 4.06
C GLY A 94 9.59 10.62 4.04
N PRO A 95 10.43 10.43 5.09
CA PRO A 95 11.39 9.33 5.18
C PRO A 95 10.79 7.92 5.07
N GLU A 96 9.50 7.80 5.35
CA GLU A 96 8.75 6.55 5.31
C GLU A 96 7.68 6.55 4.21
N GLY A 97 7.58 7.65 3.47
CA GLY A 97 6.79 7.75 2.26
C GLY A 97 7.43 7.01 1.10
N LEU A 98 6.61 6.65 0.13
CA LEU A 98 7.01 6.06 -1.13
C LEU A 98 6.27 6.78 -2.25
N LEU A 99 7.01 7.30 -3.21
CA LEU A 99 6.47 7.79 -4.47
C LEU A 99 7.41 7.34 -5.58
N LEU A 100 6.99 6.34 -6.34
CA LEU A 100 7.78 5.80 -7.43
C LEU A 100 6.90 5.71 -8.69
N PRO A 101 7.12 6.61 -9.67
CA PRO A 101 6.39 6.56 -10.93
C PRO A 101 6.71 5.28 -11.72
N ALA A 102 5.74 4.79 -12.50
CA ALA A 102 5.89 3.59 -13.35
C ALA A 102 6.82 3.79 -14.56
N ASN A 103 7.37 4.98 -14.79
CA ASN A 103 8.12 5.26 -15.99
C ASN A 103 9.38 4.40 -16.07
N GLN A 104 9.41 3.52 -17.07
CA GLN A 104 10.53 2.61 -17.37
C GLN A 104 10.77 1.48 -16.34
N LEU A 105 9.86 1.26 -15.40
CA LEU A 105 9.92 0.13 -14.48
C LEU A 105 8.90 -0.93 -14.88
N SER A 106 9.30 -2.20 -14.80
CA SER A 106 8.35 -3.30 -14.94
C SER A 106 7.48 -3.41 -13.70
N ILE A 107 6.36 -4.14 -13.80
CA ILE A 107 5.47 -4.41 -12.66
C ILE A 107 6.22 -5.17 -11.57
N GLU A 108 7.09 -6.10 -11.95
CA GLU A 108 7.93 -6.88 -11.04
C GLU A 108 8.94 -5.98 -10.31
N ASP A 109 9.52 -4.99 -11.01
CA ASP A 109 10.40 -4.00 -10.37
C ASP A 109 9.65 -3.12 -9.38
N LEU A 110 8.44 -2.67 -9.71
CA LEU A 110 7.59 -1.93 -8.78
C LEU A 110 7.24 -2.81 -7.56
N ALA A 111 6.89 -4.07 -7.76
CA ALA A 111 6.57 -5.01 -6.68
C ALA A 111 7.78 -5.26 -5.77
N ARG A 112 8.98 -5.40 -6.34
CA ARG A 112 10.24 -5.51 -5.57
C ARG A 112 10.52 -4.26 -4.75
N ARG A 113 10.32 -3.07 -5.32
CA ARG A 113 10.49 -1.80 -4.59
C ARG A 113 9.47 -1.63 -3.47
N ALA A 114 8.23 -2.06 -3.70
CA ALA A 114 7.20 -2.13 -2.66
C ALA A 114 7.60 -3.10 -1.53
N ALA A 115 8.10 -4.30 -1.88
CA ALA A 115 8.57 -5.28 -0.90
C ALA A 115 9.72 -4.74 -0.05
N ASP A 116 10.73 -4.12 -0.68
CA ASP A 116 11.83 -3.44 0.02
C ASP A 116 11.28 -2.37 0.98
N TRP A 117 10.28 -1.59 0.53
CA TRP A 117 9.69 -0.54 1.35
C TRP A 117 8.90 -1.09 2.56
N PHE A 118 8.07 -2.11 2.38
CA PHE A 118 7.29 -2.74 3.47
C PHE A 118 8.19 -3.41 4.53
N THR A 119 9.34 -3.95 4.13
CA THR A 119 10.23 -4.72 5.02
C THR A 119 11.30 -3.88 5.71
N GLN A 120 11.57 -2.67 5.23
CA GLN A 120 12.50 -1.76 5.87
C GLN A 120 12.01 -1.36 7.27
N PRO A 121 12.89 -1.33 8.29
CA PRO A 121 12.54 -0.85 9.61
C PRO A 121 11.93 0.55 9.54
N LYS A 122 10.73 0.69 10.10
CA LYS A 122 10.04 1.97 10.25
C LYS A 122 10.03 2.39 11.72
N LYS A 123 10.12 3.70 11.96
CA LYS A 123 10.03 4.33 13.28
C LYS A 123 8.59 4.40 13.80
N GLY A 124 7.61 4.10 12.95
CA GLY A 124 6.19 4.19 13.28
C GLY A 124 5.68 5.61 13.11
N ARG A 125 4.38 5.77 12.81
CA ARG A 125 3.75 7.07 12.61
C ARG A 125 3.96 8.02 13.79
N TRP A 126 3.96 7.47 15.00
CA TRP A 126 4.03 8.21 16.26
C TRP A 126 5.38 8.11 16.96
N ALA A 127 6.47 7.85 16.23
CA ALA A 127 7.80 7.69 16.79
C ALA A 127 8.09 8.78 17.84
N ASP A 128 8.04 8.40 19.11
CA ASP A 128 8.24 9.30 20.23
C ASP A 128 9.71 9.77 20.19
N PRO A 129 10.00 11.07 20.07
CA PRO A 129 11.38 11.57 20.05
C PRO A 129 12.14 11.31 21.36
N HIS A 130 11.47 10.76 22.39
CA HIS A 130 12.04 10.58 23.73
C HIS A 130 12.28 9.13 24.17
N ARG A 131 12.17 8.13 23.28
CA ARG A 131 12.46 6.73 23.65
C ARG A 131 13.87 6.32 23.18
N THR A 132 14.86 6.54 24.05
CA THR A 132 16.20 5.92 24.03
C THR A 132 16.47 5.27 25.36
#